data_AF-A0AB39R2G9-F1
#
_entry.id   AF-A0AB39R2G9-F1
#
_cell.length_a   1.000
_cell.length_b   1.000
_cell.length_c   1.000
_cell.angle_alpha   90.00
_cell.angle_beta   90.00
_cell.angle_gamma   90.00
#
_symmetry.space_group_name_H-M   'P 1'
#
loop_
_entity.id
_entity.type
_entity.pdbx_description
1 polymer ?
#
loop_
_entity_poly.entity_id
_entity_poly.type
_entity_poly.pdbx_seq_one_letter_code
_entity_poly.pdbx_strand_id
1 'polypeptide(L)'
;MATATAAPAAFRAALRTQAAEPPAAGVPAWLWRLATAVHGELAPPAADAWANRLHALLGTATIPAGLRPVHVWQAETVLPLLADTADTAVPAALHRAAARGAPADRDTWRSALGPLLLRLHDAAYDRAGAYAEGHAGARDHALANGYATAEADAYGHEYARLSTEANARAFAEAHAAALGTALATAYAADDPVAYAATFPGAHLKAALRATAAAPGEAAPPRLLADGLLRALAACPP
;
A
#
# COMPACT_ATOMS: atom_id res chain seq x y z
N MET A 1 -11.07 24.81 -7.30
CA MET A 1 -12.22 24.93 -6.37
C MET A 1 -11.83 24.22 -5.09
N ALA A 2 -11.97 24.86 -3.92
CA ALA A 2 -11.70 24.20 -2.65
C ALA A 2 -12.61 22.97 -2.47
N THR A 3 -12.06 21.88 -1.94
CA THR A 3 -12.85 20.68 -1.66
C THR A 3 -13.88 20.98 -0.57
N ALA A 4 -15.16 20.74 -0.84
CA ALA A 4 -16.19 20.82 0.18
C ALA A 4 -16.00 19.67 1.17
N THR A 5 -15.37 19.94 2.32
CA THR A 5 -15.14 18.92 3.34
C THR A 5 -16.33 18.83 4.31
N ALA A 6 -16.74 17.62 4.67
CA ALA A 6 -17.70 17.37 5.74
C ALA A 6 -17.20 17.93 7.08
N ALA A 7 -18.06 18.01 8.10
CA ALA A 7 -17.64 18.40 9.44
C ALA A 7 -16.47 17.51 9.94
N PRO A 8 -15.48 18.05 10.67
CA PRO A 8 -14.30 17.29 11.11
C PRO A 8 -14.65 15.99 11.86
N ALA A 9 -15.72 16.00 12.66
CA ALA A 9 -16.18 14.82 13.37
C ALA A 9 -16.69 13.70 12.43
N ALA A 10 -17.44 14.05 11.40
CA ALA A 10 -17.94 13.10 10.40
C ALA A 10 -16.78 12.52 9.57
N PHE A 11 -15.80 13.36 9.20
CA PHE A 11 -14.59 12.93 8.52
C PHE A 11 -13.79 11.89 9.32
N ARG A 12 -13.54 12.17 10.61
CA ARG A 12 -12.87 11.20 11.51
C ARG A 12 -13.68 9.91 11.68
N ALA A 13 -15.00 10.02 11.86
CA ALA A 13 -15.86 8.86 12.02
C ALA A 13 -15.78 7.93 10.79
N ALA A 14 -15.82 8.51 9.59
CA ALA A 14 -15.71 7.74 8.34
C ALA A 14 -14.35 7.04 8.18
N LEU A 15 -13.24 7.68 8.60
CA LEU A 15 -11.93 7.03 8.61
C LEU A 15 -11.85 5.88 9.62
N ARG A 16 -12.41 6.07 10.83
CA ARG A 16 -12.43 5.03 11.89
C ARG A 16 -13.25 3.81 11.48
N THR A 17 -14.38 4.01 10.80
CA THR A 17 -15.24 2.92 10.30
C THR A 17 -14.77 2.36 8.96
N GLN A 18 -13.67 2.90 8.39
CA GLN A 18 -13.15 2.53 7.08
C GLN A 18 -14.21 2.58 5.98
N ALA A 19 -15.02 3.65 5.97
CA ALA A 19 -16.06 3.84 4.97
C ALA A 19 -15.49 3.74 3.55
N ALA A 20 -16.22 3.11 2.63
CA ALA A 20 -15.78 2.91 1.25
C ALA A 20 -15.57 4.24 0.50
N GLU A 21 -16.33 5.27 0.86
CA GLU A 21 -16.34 6.59 0.22
C GLU A 21 -16.17 7.72 1.26
N PRO A 22 -15.58 8.85 0.85
CA PRO A 22 -15.43 10.00 1.72
C PRO A 22 -16.80 10.61 2.05
N PRO A 23 -16.99 11.15 3.26
CA PRO A 23 -18.27 11.77 3.66
C PRO A 23 -18.54 13.11 2.96
N ALA A 24 -17.70 13.52 2.00
CA ALA A 24 -17.78 14.81 1.33
C ALA A 24 -17.30 14.70 -0.12
N ALA A 25 -17.95 15.45 -1.01
CA ALA A 25 -17.62 15.48 -2.43
C ALA A 25 -16.26 16.17 -2.67
N GLY A 26 -15.47 15.63 -3.61
CA GLY A 26 -14.23 16.25 -4.08
C GLY A 26 -12.95 15.75 -3.42
N VAL A 27 -13.00 14.74 -2.55
CA VAL A 27 -11.80 13.97 -2.16
C VAL A 27 -11.59 12.85 -3.19
N PRO A 28 -10.45 12.80 -3.91
CA PRO A 28 -10.19 11.74 -4.88
C PRO A 28 -10.19 10.36 -4.24
N ALA A 29 -10.71 9.36 -4.96
CA ALA A 29 -10.82 7.98 -4.47
C ALA A 29 -9.46 7.39 -4.04
N TRP A 30 -8.38 7.70 -4.76
CA TRP A 30 -7.04 7.25 -4.38
C TRP A 30 -6.61 7.82 -3.02
N LEU A 31 -6.91 9.09 -2.76
CA LEU A 31 -6.52 9.77 -1.53
C LEU A 31 -7.34 9.25 -0.37
N TRP A 32 -8.63 9.03 -0.57
CA TRP A 32 -9.49 8.43 0.46
C TRP A 32 -9.00 7.02 0.83
N ARG A 33 -8.73 6.16 -0.16
CA ARG A 33 -8.20 4.80 0.07
C ARG A 33 -6.87 4.82 0.83
N LEU A 34 -5.95 5.71 0.45
CA LEU A 34 -4.67 5.88 1.17
C LEU A 34 -4.88 6.42 2.58
N ALA A 35 -5.73 7.42 2.75
CA ALA A 35 -5.97 8.06 4.03
C ALA A 35 -6.60 7.09 5.04
N THR A 36 -7.57 6.30 4.61
CA THR A 36 -8.17 5.23 5.41
C THR A 36 -7.13 4.19 5.82
N ALA A 37 -6.24 3.80 4.90
CA ALA A 37 -5.16 2.86 5.21
C ALA A 37 -4.18 3.46 6.23
N VAL A 38 -3.67 4.67 6.00
CA VAL A 38 -2.76 5.36 6.93
C VAL A 38 -3.39 5.51 8.31
N HIS A 39 -4.65 5.95 8.38
CA HIS A 39 -5.37 6.11 9.63
C HIS A 39 -5.46 4.80 10.41
N GLY A 40 -5.74 3.68 9.74
CA GLY A 40 -5.85 2.36 10.35
C GLY A 40 -4.54 1.84 10.96
N GLU A 41 -3.39 2.35 10.52
CA GLU A 41 -2.06 1.94 10.98
C GLU A 41 -1.50 2.85 12.09
N LEU A 42 -2.20 3.94 12.41
CA LEU A 42 -1.82 4.87 13.47
C LEU A 42 -2.51 4.49 14.79
N ALA A 43 -1.79 4.65 15.91
CA ALA A 43 -2.39 4.51 17.24
C ALA A 43 -3.48 5.58 17.48
N PRO A 44 -4.56 5.27 18.24
CA PRO A 44 -5.77 6.09 18.29
C PRO A 44 -5.60 7.61 18.52
N PRO A 45 -4.80 8.11 19.48
CA PRO A 45 -4.66 9.56 19.64
C PRO A 45 -3.89 10.20 18.47
N ALA A 46 -2.96 9.48 17.84
CA ALA A 46 -2.20 9.96 16.69
C ALA A 46 -3.03 9.92 15.40
N ALA A 47 -3.90 8.91 15.24
CA ALA A 47 -4.78 8.75 14.10
C ALA A 47 -5.77 9.93 13.98
N ASP A 48 -6.42 10.31 15.08
CA ASP A 48 -7.35 11.45 15.12
C ASP A 48 -6.64 12.79 14.89
N ALA A 49 -5.48 13.00 15.50
CA ALA A 49 -4.68 14.20 15.31
C ALA A 49 -4.22 14.35 13.86
N TRP A 50 -3.80 13.25 13.24
CA TRP A 50 -3.46 13.22 11.82
C TRP A 50 -4.68 13.47 10.91
N ALA A 51 -5.82 12.85 11.19
CA ALA A 51 -7.06 13.05 10.43
C ALA A 51 -7.52 14.52 10.45
N ASN A 52 -7.36 15.22 11.58
CA ASN A 52 -7.65 16.65 11.69
C ASN A 52 -6.71 17.50 10.82
N ARG A 53 -5.42 17.17 10.78
CA ARG A 53 -4.45 17.87 9.92
C ARG A 53 -4.76 17.63 8.45
N LEU A 54 -5.10 16.41 8.06
CA LEU A 54 -5.55 16.09 6.71
C LEU A 54 -6.81 16.88 6.34
N HIS A 55 -7.82 16.86 7.20
CA HIS A 55 -9.08 17.59 6.99
C HIS A 55 -8.84 19.10 6.78
N ALA A 56 -8.03 19.72 7.64
CA ALA A 56 -7.66 21.13 7.52
C ALA A 56 -6.90 21.44 6.22
N LEU A 57 -6.01 20.54 5.79
CA LEU A 57 -5.31 20.66 4.51
C LEU A 57 -6.29 20.58 3.33
N LEU A 58 -7.23 19.64 3.36
CA LEU A 58 -8.24 19.49 2.30
C LEU A 58 -9.23 20.66 2.25
N GLY A 59 -9.50 21.31 3.37
CA GLY A 59 -10.34 22.51 3.43
C GLY A 59 -9.67 23.78 2.88
N THR A 60 -8.35 23.77 2.73
CA THR A 60 -7.57 24.95 2.29
C THR A 60 -6.85 24.75 0.96
N ALA A 61 -6.53 23.52 0.59
CA ALA A 61 -5.85 23.19 -0.66
C ALA A 61 -6.83 22.82 -1.78
N THR A 62 -6.47 23.16 -3.02
CA THR A 62 -7.03 22.48 -4.19
C THR A 62 -6.21 21.21 -4.40
N ILE A 63 -6.84 20.04 -4.29
CA ILE A 63 -6.14 18.78 -4.55
C ILE A 63 -5.84 18.73 -6.05
N PRO A 64 -4.58 18.52 -6.46
CA PRO A 64 -4.23 18.41 -7.87
C PRO A 64 -5.05 17.32 -8.56
N ALA A 65 -5.44 17.57 -9.81
CA ALA A 65 -6.17 16.59 -10.62
C ALA A 65 -5.33 15.34 -10.95
N GLY A 66 -4.01 15.39 -10.84
CA GLY A 66 -3.07 14.31 -11.16
C GLY A 66 -2.45 13.61 -9.95
N LEU A 67 -1.39 12.84 -10.21
CA LEU A 67 -0.66 12.02 -9.24
C LEU A 67 0.59 12.69 -8.67
N ARG A 68 0.81 13.99 -8.90
CA ARG A 68 1.97 14.71 -8.34
C ARG A 68 2.16 14.48 -6.84
N PRO A 69 1.15 14.57 -5.95
CA PRO A 69 1.34 14.27 -4.52
C PRO A 69 1.78 12.82 -4.29
N VAL A 70 1.28 11.87 -5.08
CA VAL A 70 1.68 10.46 -4.99
C VAL A 70 3.14 10.30 -5.37
N HIS A 71 3.59 10.93 -6.47
CA HIS A 71 4.98 10.87 -6.90
C HIS A 71 5.95 11.48 -5.88
N VAL A 72 5.61 12.64 -5.31
CA VAL A 72 6.41 13.26 -4.24
C VAL A 72 6.47 12.34 -3.02
N TRP A 73 5.33 11.82 -2.57
CA TRP A 73 5.26 10.93 -1.40
C TRP A 73 6.05 9.63 -1.62
N GLN A 74 5.96 9.04 -2.80
CA GLN A 74 6.71 7.84 -3.14
C GLN A 74 8.22 8.11 -3.12
N ALA A 75 8.69 9.15 -3.81
CA ALA A 75 10.12 9.47 -3.91
C ALA A 75 10.76 9.90 -2.59
N GLU A 76 10.03 10.68 -1.78
CA GLU A 76 10.59 11.37 -0.60
C GLU A 76 10.21 10.72 0.73
N THR A 77 9.36 9.68 0.72
CA THR A 77 8.94 9.00 1.96
C THR A 77 8.88 7.48 1.80
N VAL A 78 8.12 6.96 0.84
CA VAL A 78 7.91 5.49 0.76
C VAL A 78 9.20 4.75 0.34
N LEU A 79 9.81 5.18 -0.77
CA LEU A 79 10.98 4.49 -1.32
C LEU A 79 12.24 4.59 -0.44
N PRO A 80 12.53 5.70 0.24
CA PRO A 80 13.60 5.74 1.24
C PRO A 80 13.42 4.72 2.37
N LEU A 81 12.19 4.47 2.81
CA LEU A 81 11.90 3.46 3.84
C LEU A 81 12.13 2.02 3.33
N LEU A 82 12.08 1.80 2.01
CA LEU A 82 12.27 0.50 1.38
C LEU A 82 13.70 0.27 0.85
N ALA A 83 14.63 1.20 1.09
CA ALA A 83 15.98 1.14 0.53
C ALA A 83 16.79 -0.08 1.00
N ASP A 84 16.53 -0.57 2.22
CA ASP A 84 17.17 -1.79 2.74
C ASP A 84 16.55 -3.07 2.16
N THR A 85 15.33 -2.98 1.61
CA THR A 85 14.57 -4.11 1.06
C THR A 85 14.89 -4.34 -0.42
N ALA A 86 15.04 -3.26 -1.18
CA ALA A 86 15.18 -3.29 -2.63
C ALA A 86 15.97 -2.09 -3.15
N ASP A 87 16.53 -2.21 -4.35
CA ASP A 87 17.04 -1.04 -5.06
C ASP A 87 15.87 -0.12 -5.44
N THR A 88 15.83 1.06 -4.82
CA THR A 88 14.81 2.07 -5.04
C THR A 88 15.28 3.25 -5.87
N ALA A 89 16.55 3.28 -6.31
CA ALA A 89 17.14 4.45 -6.96
C ALA A 89 16.42 4.81 -8.28
N VAL A 90 16.19 3.81 -9.14
CA VAL A 90 15.50 4.01 -10.42
C VAL A 90 14.03 4.41 -10.23
N PRO A 91 13.20 3.67 -9.46
CA PRO A 91 11.83 4.10 -9.16
C PRO A 91 11.75 5.50 -8.54
N ALA A 92 12.67 5.85 -7.62
CA ALA A 92 12.69 7.17 -7.00
C ALA A 92 13.01 8.27 -8.01
N ALA A 93 13.96 8.04 -8.92
CA ALA A 93 14.26 8.98 -9.99
C ALA A 93 13.07 9.20 -10.93
N LEU A 94 12.35 8.14 -11.31
CA LEU A 94 11.15 8.22 -12.14
C LEU A 94 10.04 9.01 -11.44
N HIS A 95 9.80 8.76 -10.15
CA HIS A 95 8.82 9.53 -9.37
C HIS A 95 9.20 11.01 -9.28
N ARG A 96 10.47 11.34 -9.03
CA ARG A 96 10.92 12.74 -9.03
C ARG A 96 10.75 13.41 -10.39
N ALA A 97 10.98 12.69 -11.50
CA ALA A 97 10.76 13.21 -12.84
C ALA A 97 9.27 13.46 -13.12
N ALA A 98 8.40 12.50 -12.81
CA ALA A 98 6.95 12.63 -12.95
C ALA A 98 6.38 13.76 -12.08
N ALA A 99 6.89 13.93 -10.85
CA ALA A 99 6.51 15.05 -9.98
C ALA A 99 6.86 16.44 -10.55
N ARG A 100 7.82 16.50 -11.49
CA ARG A 100 8.20 17.71 -12.25
C ARG A 100 7.50 17.83 -13.61
N GLY A 101 6.53 16.96 -13.90
CA GLY A 101 5.79 16.97 -15.17
C GLY A 101 6.50 16.27 -16.32
N ALA A 102 7.50 15.42 -16.04
CA ALA A 102 8.21 14.62 -17.04
C ALA A 102 8.05 13.12 -16.75
N PRO A 103 6.84 12.55 -16.90
CA PRO A 103 6.63 11.12 -16.68
C PRO A 103 7.33 10.31 -17.78
N ALA A 104 7.93 9.18 -17.38
CA ALA A 104 8.41 8.19 -18.32
C ALA A 104 7.25 7.38 -18.92
N ASP A 105 7.53 6.67 -20.01
CA ASP A 105 6.55 5.77 -20.61
C ASP A 105 6.23 4.55 -19.73
N ARG A 106 5.18 3.82 -20.13
CA ARG A 106 4.70 2.64 -19.42
C ARG A 106 5.74 1.53 -19.32
N ASP A 107 6.57 1.32 -20.34
CA ASP A 107 7.51 0.22 -20.36
C ASP A 107 8.71 0.48 -19.45
N THR A 108 9.15 1.73 -19.37
CA THR A 108 10.15 2.22 -18.43
C THR A 108 9.67 2.05 -17.00
N TRP A 109 8.43 2.48 -16.69
CA TRP A 109 7.83 2.28 -15.38
C TRP A 109 7.72 0.79 -15.00
N ARG A 110 7.19 -0.04 -15.91
CA ARG A 110 7.02 -1.48 -15.66
C ARG A 110 8.36 -2.16 -15.37
N SER A 111 9.39 -1.82 -16.14
CA SER A 111 10.74 -2.39 -15.97
C SER A 111 11.36 -2.00 -14.63
N ALA A 112 11.15 -0.76 -14.18
CA ALA A 112 11.64 -0.28 -12.89
C ALA A 112 10.86 -0.87 -11.70
N LEU A 113 9.54 -1.06 -11.83
CA LEU A 113 8.68 -1.51 -10.74
C LEU A 113 8.76 -3.03 -10.49
N GLY A 114 8.98 -3.84 -11.53
CA GLY A 114 8.97 -5.31 -11.40
C GLY A 114 9.89 -5.85 -10.30
N PRO A 115 11.20 -5.55 -10.31
CA PRO A 115 12.13 -5.99 -9.27
C PRO A 115 11.76 -5.49 -7.87
N LEU A 116 11.34 -4.22 -7.76
CA LEU A 116 10.91 -3.62 -6.49
C LEU A 116 9.71 -4.36 -5.90
N LEU A 117 8.67 -4.60 -6.70
CA LEU A 117 7.44 -5.27 -6.26
C LEU A 117 7.69 -6.72 -5.82
N LEU A 118 8.60 -7.42 -6.51
CA LEU A 118 9.00 -8.77 -6.12
C LEU A 118 9.67 -8.79 -4.74
N ARG A 119 10.60 -7.87 -4.49
CA ARG A 119 11.32 -7.77 -3.21
C ARG A 119 10.38 -7.31 -2.09
N LEU A 120 9.49 -6.37 -2.39
CA LEU A 120 8.47 -5.93 -1.45
C LEU A 120 7.52 -7.07 -1.05
N HIS A 121 7.04 -7.86 -2.02
CA HIS A 121 6.20 -9.02 -1.74
C HIS A 121 6.94 -10.00 -0.82
N ASP A 122 8.18 -10.35 -1.14
CA ASP A 122 8.97 -11.30 -0.35
C ASP A 122 9.19 -10.83 1.09
N ALA A 123 9.45 -9.54 1.29
CA ALA A 123 9.62 -8.94 2.60
C ALA A 123 8.31 -8.80 3.41
N ALA A 124 7.19 -8.58 2.72
CA ALA A 124 5.89 -8.38 3.36
C ALA A 124 5.10 -9.69 3.60
N TYR A 125 5.54 -10.80 3.00
CA TYR A 125 4.83 -12.08 3.05
C TYR A 125 5.05 -12.77 4.40
N ASP A 126 3.97 -12.88 5.18
CA ASP A 126 3.94 -13.60 6.45
C ASP A 126 3.95 -15.11 6.21
N ARG A 127 5.14 -15.66 5.96
CA ARG A 127 5.34 -17.10 5.70
C ARG A 127 4.84 -17.95 6.88
N ALA A 128 5.03 -17.50 8.11
CA ALA A 128 4.65 -18.26 9.29
C ALA A 128 3.12 -18.33 9.44
N GLY A 129 2.44 -17.19 9.29
CA GLY A 129 0.98 -17.13 9.29
C GLY A 129 0.36 -17.92 8.14
N ALA A 130 0.87 -17.74 6.92
CA ALA A 130 0.41 -18.49 5.75
C ALA A 130 0.61 -20.01 5.91
N TYR A 131 1.72 -20.43 6.54
CA TYR A 131 1.98 -21.84 6.83
C TYR A 131 0.98 -22.37 7.85
N ALA A 132 0.75 -21.64 8.94
CA ALA A 132 -0.19 -22.04 9.98
C ALA A 132 -1.62 -22.15 9.46
N GLU A 133 -2.08 -21.18 8.66
CA GLU A 133 -3.40 -21.19 8.03
C GLU A 133 -3.53 -22.34 7.01
N GLY A 134 -2.51 -22.54 6.18
CA GLY A 134 -2.46 -23.62 5.21
C GLY A 134 -2.48 -25.00 5.87
N HIS A 135 -1.73 -25.18 6.96
CA HIS A 135 -1.72 -26.41 7.76
C HIS A 135 -3.09 -26.67 8.37
N ALA A 136 -3.66 -25.67 9.06
CA ALA A 136 -4.95 -25.81 9.74
C ALA A 136 -6.06 -26.17 8.74
N GLY A 137 -6.18 -25.44 7.63
CA GLY A 137 -7.21 -25.69 6.63
C GLY A 137 -7.06 -27.06 5.95
N ALA A 138 -5.83 -27.47 5.62
CA ALA A 138 -5.59 -28.77 5.00
C ALA A 138 -5.80 -29.94 5.97
N ARG A 139 -5.40 -29.78 7.23
CA ARG A 139 -5.65 -30.77 8.30
C ARG A 139 -7.14 -30.95 8.54
N ASP A 140 -7.90 -29.85 8.67
CA ASP A 140 -9.35 -29.90 8.87
C ASP A 140 -10.05 -30.56 7.69
N HIS A 141 -9.60 -30.27 6.46
CA HIS A 141 -10.07 -30.95 5.26
C HIS A 141 -9.80 -32.47 5.31
N ALA A 142 -8.58 -32.90 5.64
CA ALA A 142 -8.23 -34.31 5.72
C ALA A 142 -9.05 -35.06 6.79
N LEU A 143 -9.23 -34.45 7.97
CA LEU A 143 -10.09 -34.98 9.03
C LEU A 143 -11.54 -35.14 8.56
N ALA A 144 -12.10 -34.14 7.88
CA ALA A 144 -13.44 -34.21 7.32
C ALA A 144 -13.62 -35.31 6.26
N ASN A 145 -12.52 -35.75 5.63
CA ASN A 145 -12.50 -36.82 4.63
C ASN A 145 -12.08 -38.19 5.21
N GLY A 146 -12.08 -38.34 6.54
CA GLY A 146 -11.92 -39.62 7.22
C GLY A 146 -10.48 -40.10 7.43
N TYR A 147 -9.49 -39.21 7.26
CA TYR A 147 -8.09 -39.51 7.55
C TYR A 147 -7.88 -39.67 9.07
N ALA A 148 -6.94 -40.52 9.48
CA ALA A 148 -6.54 -40.58 10.89
C ALA A 148 -5.85 -39.28 11.31
N THR A 149 -5.89 -38.91 12.60
CA THR A 149 -5.34 -37.65 13.10
C THR A 149 -3.88 -37.42 12.70
N ALA A 150 -3.03 -38.44 12.77
CA ALA A 150 -1.62 -38.35 12.39
C ALA A 150 -1.43 -38.15 10.88
N GLU A 151 -2.27 -38.78 10.06
CA GLU A 151 -2.25 -38.65 8.60
C GLU A 151 -2.75 -37.27 8.16
N ALA A 152 -3.80 -36.75 8.82
CA ALA A 152 -4.32 -35.42 8.58
C ALA A 152 -3.32 -34.32 8.99
N ASP A 153 -2.59 -34.53 10.08
CA ASP A 153 -1.53 -33.61 10.51
C ASP A 153 -0.35 -33.59 9.54
N ALA A 154 0.10 -34.77 9.10
CA ALA A 154 1.15 -34.89 8.07
C ALA A 154 0.71 -34.26 6.73
N TYR A 155 -0.55 -34.47 6.32
CA TYR A 155 -1.12 -33.82 5.14
C TYR A 155 -1.14 -32.30 5.27
N GLY A 156 -1.52 -31.78 6.46
CA GLY A 156 -1.47 -30.36 6.77
C GLY A 156 -0.07 -29.77 6.58
N HIS A 157 0.97 -30.44 7.10
CA HIS A 157 2.35 -30.00 6.97
C HIS A 157 2.84 -29.98 5.52
N GLU A 158 2.56 -31.03 4.74
CA GLU A 158 2.99 -31.11 3.34
C GLU A 158 2.28 -30.07 2.47
N TYR A 159 0.97 -29.89 2.64
CA TYR A 159 0.21 -28.87 1.93
C TYR A 159 0.71 -27.46 2.26
N ALA A 160 0.92 -27.16 3.55
CA ALA A 160 1.45 -25.88 4.00
C ALA A 160 2.84 -25.59 3.39
N ARG A 161 3.73 -26.59 3.36
CA ARG A 161 5.06 -26.47 2.75
C ARG A 161 4.99 -26.16 1.26
N LEU A 162 4.22 -26.94 0.49
CA LEU A 162 4.05 -26.72 -0.96
C LEU A 162 3.44 -25.35 -1.27
N SER A 163 2.42 -24.94 -0.51
CA SER A 163 1.73 -23.66 -0.73
C SER A 163 2.55 -22.43 -0.34
N THR A 164 3.40 -22.52 0.69
CA THR A 164 4.18 -21.37 1.19
C THR A 164 5.60 -21.27 0.65
N GLU A 165 6.12 -22.34 0.03
CA GLU A 165 7.43 -22.33 -0.62
C GLU A 165 7.30 -22.23 -2.14
N ALA A 166 6.90 -23.33 -2.80
CA ALA A 166 6.89 -23.44 -4.25
C ALA A 166 5.88 -22.47 -4.90
N ASN A 167 4.68 -22.37 -4.33
CA ASN A 167 3.64 -21.51 -4.90
C ASN A 167 3.87 -20.02 -4.56
N ALA A 168 4.50 -19.71 -3.41
CA ALA A 168 4.69 -18.33 -2.99
C ALA A 168 5.50 -17.50 -3.98
N ARG A 169 6.53 -18.10 -4.60
CA ARG A 169 7.34 -17.41 -5.62
C ARG A 169 6.54 -17.12 -6.89
N ALA A 170 5.78 -18.10 -7.39
CA ALA A 170 4.94 -17.92 -8.57
C ALA A 170 3.84 -16.87 -8.34
N PHE A 171 3.24 -16.85 -7.15
CA PHE A 171 2.30 -15.80 -6.77
C PHE A 171 2.95 -14.41 -6.71
N ALA A 172 4.17 -14.31 -6.15
CA ALA A 172 4.90 -13.05 -6.11
C ALA A 172 5.17 -12.50 -7.53
N GLU A 173 5.57 -13.36 -8.46
CA GLU A 173 5.82 -13.00 -9.86
C GLU A 173 4.55 -12.58 -10.59
N ALA A 174 3.46 -13.35 -10.46
CA ALA A 174 2.18 -12.99 -11.04
C ALA A 174 1.64 -11.67 -10.48
N HIS A 175 1.77 -11.47 -9.17
CA HIS A 175 1.37 -10.24 -8.49
C HIS A 175 2.20 -9.04 -8.98
N ALA A 176 3.52 -9.16 -9.00
CA ALA A 176 4.42 -8.09 -9.47
C ALA A 176 4.17 -7.75 -10.94
N ALA A 177 3.88 -8.74 -11.79
CA ALA A 177 3.57 -8.52 -13.21
C ALA A 177 2.24 -7.78 -13.40
N ALA A 178 1.17 -8.25 -12.74
CA ALA A 178 -0.15 -7.64 -12.83
C ALA A 178 -0.14 -6.21 -12.24
N LEU A 179 0.42 -6.08 -11.04
CA LEU A 179 0.44 -4.81 -10.33
C LEU A 179 1.39 -3.80 -10.99
N GLY A 180 2.58 -4.25 -11.39
CA GLY A 180 3.55 -3.42 -12.09
C GLY A 180 2.98 -2.86 -13.39
N THR A 181 2.19 -3.65 -14.12
CA THR A 181 1.49 -3.18 -15.32
C THR A 181 0.43 -2.12 -15.01
N ALA A 182 -0.37 -2.33 -13.96
CA ALA A 182 -1.41 -1.39 -13.55
C ALA A 182 -0.81 -0.06 -13.05
N LEU A 183 0.20 -0.12 -12.18
CA LEU A 183 0.92 1.07 -11.68
C LEU A 183 1.64 1.81 -12.80
N ALA A 184 2.32 1.08 -13.69
CA ALA A 184 2.99 1.70 -14.83
C ALA A 184 2.03 2.44 -15.76
N THR A 185 0.83 1.88 -15.97
CA THR A 185 -0.23 2.53 -16.76
C THR A 185 -0.70 3.82 -16.06
N ALA A 186 -0.98 3.75 -14.76
CA ALA A 186 -1.42 4.91 -13.99
C ALA A 186 -0.34 6.02 -13.94
N TYR A 187 0.92 5.67 -13.71
CA TYR A 187 2.01 6.64 -13.62
C TYR A 187 2.43 7.25 -14.95
N ALA A 188 2.39 6.47 -16.04
CA ALA A 188 2.70 7.01 -17.37
C ALA A 188 1.61 7.98 -17.86
N ALA A 189 0.35 7.74 -17.50
CA ALA A 189 -0.79 8.55 -17.91
C ALA A 189 -1.17 9.66 -16.91
N ASP A 190 -0.48 9.76 -15.77
CA ASP A 190 -0.86 10.61 -14.63
C ASP A 190 -2.33 10.40 -14.21
N ASP A 191 -2.82 9.15 -14.27
CA ASP A 191 -4.23 8.79 -14.13
C ASP A 191 -4.59 8.41 -12.68
N PRO A 192 -5.34 9.27 -11.94
CA PRO A 192 -5.71 9.00 -10.56
C PRO A 192 -6.78 7.93 -10.39
N VAL A 193 -7.60 7.68 -11.42
CA VAL A 193 -8.62 6.63 -11.39
C VAL A 193 -7.95 5.26 -11.56
N ALA A 194 -7.03 5.14 -12.52
CA ALA A 194 -6.22 3.95 -12.70
C ALA A 194 -5.38 3.66 -11.44
N TYR A 195 -4.79 4.69 -10.83
CA TYR A 195 -4.04 4.52 -9.57
C TYR A 195 -4.95 4.08 -8.40
N ALA A 196 -6.16 4.65 -8.27
CA ALA A 196 -7.10 4.21 -7.24
C ALA A 196 -7.44 2.71 -7.38
N ALA A 197 -7.53 2.21 -8.62
CA ALA A 197 -7.81 0.81 -8.94
C ALA A 197 -6.65 -0.15 -8.59
N THR A 198 -5.44 0.35 -8.33
CA THR A 198 -4.31 -0.48 -7.88
C THR A 198 -4.31 -0.75 -6.37
N PHE A 199 -5.40 -0.44 -5.65
CA PHE A 199 -5.50 -0.66 -4.19
C PHE A 199 -4.32 -0.09 -3.38
N PRO A 200 -4.04 1.22 -3.47
CA PRO A 200 -2.84 1.82 -2.89
C PRO A 200 -2.71 1.64 -1.37
N GLY A 201 -3.82 1.45 -0.65
CA GLY A 201 -3.80 1.09 0.77
C GLY A 201 -3.20 -0.28 1.07
N ALA A 202 -3.34 -1.26 0.17
CA ALA A 202 -2.71 -2.56 0.31
C ALA A 202 -1.18 -2.47 0.14
N HIS A 203 -0.70 -1.63 -0.78
CA HIS A 203 0.74 -1.40 -0.95
C HIS A 203 1.37 -0.70 0.24
N LEU A 204 0.66 0.28 0.84
CA LEU A 204 1.09 0.91 2.09
C LEU A 204 1.29 -0.14 3.17
N LYS A 205 0.32 -1.05 3.36
CA LYS A 205 0.42 -2.13 4.34
C LYS A 205 1.57 -3.08 4.04
N ALA A 206 1.82 -3.40 2.76
CA ALA A 206 2.97 -4.20 2.36
C ALA A 206 4.29 -3.49 2.71
N ALA A 207 4.41 -2.18 2.43
CA ALA A 207 5.59 -1.39 2.79
C ALA A 207 5.80 -1.32 4.32
N LEU A 208 4.73 -1.20 5.09
CA LEU A 208 4.77 -1.25 6.55
C LEU A 208 5.26 -2.61 7.08
N ARG A 209 4.77 -3.71 6.52
CA ARG A 209 5.22 -5.06 6.90
C ARG A 209 6.69 -5.27 6.55
N ALA A 210 7.12 -4.84 5.36
CA ALA A 210 8.51 -4.95 4.93
C ALA A 210 9.47 -4.11 5.81
N THR A 211 9.02 -2.94 6.29
CA THR A 211 9.83 -2.07 7.17
C THR A 211 9.83 -2.53 8.62
N ALA A 212 8.74 -3.12 9.12
CA ALA A 212 8.68 -3.69 10.46
C ALA A 212 9.66 -4.88 10.66
N ALA A 213 10.06 -5.54 9.56
CA ALA A 213 11.08 -6.59 9.58
C ALA A 213 12.52 -6.04 9.72
N ALA A 214 12.74 -4.72 9.57
CA ALA A 214 14.06 -4.09 9.68
C ALA A 214 14.26 -3.47 11.09
N PRO A 215 15.41 -3.72 11.76
CA PRO A 215 15.67 -3.14 13.08
C PRO A 215 16.10 -1.66 13.01
N GLY A 216 15.32 -0.73 13.55
CA GLY A 216 15.70 0.71 13.62
C GLY A 216 14.54 1.69 13.78
N GLU A 217 14.83 2.89 14.30
CA GLU A 217 13.92 3.90 14.90
C GLU A 217 12.83 4.56 14.02
N ALA A 218 11.81 5.07 14.75
CA ALA A 218 10.54 5.70 14.34
C ALA A 218 9.50 4.78 13.72
N ALA A 219 8.31 4.70 14.35
CA ALA A 219 7.19 3.89 13.88
C ALA A 219 6.84 4.26 12.42
N PRO A 220 7.11 3.38 11.43
CA PRO A 220 6.90 3.65 10.01
C PRO A 220 5.53 4.25 9.65
N PRO A 221 4.42 3.93 10.36
CA PRO A 221 3.12 4.57 10.12
C PRO A 221 3.14 6.09 10.25
N ARG A 222 3.84 6.67 11.25
CA ARG A 222 3.88 8.13 11.45
C ARG A 222 4.66 8.83 10.34
N LEU A 223 5.78 8.25 9.91
CA LEU A 223 6.60 8.79 8.82
C LEU A 223 5.83 8.82 7.50
N LEU A 224 5.12 7.74 7.19
CA LEU A 224 4.25 7.65 6.01
C LEU A 224 3.11 8.67 6.08
N ALA A 225 2.48 8.80 7.24
CA ALA A 225 1.37 9.71 7.48
C ALA A 225 1.77 11.18 7.31
N ASP A 226 2.87 11.60 7.94
CA ASP A 226 3.37 12.97 7.84
C ASP A 226 3.96 13.24 6.44
N GLY A 227 4.58 12.24 5.81
CA GLY A 227 5.05 12.33 4.43
C GLY A 227 3.91 12.58 3.43
N LEU A 228 2.76 11.93 3.61
CA LEU A 228 1.59 12.15 2.77
C LEU A 228 1.06 13.58 2.93
N LEU A 229 0.97 14.10 4.17
CA LEU A 229 0.58 15.49 4.41
C LEU A 229 1.55 16.48 3.75
N ARG A 230 2.86 16.25 3.86
CA ARG A 230 3.87 17.10 3.20
C ARG A 230 3.74 17.08 1.68
N ALA A 231 3.53 15.91 1.08
CA ALA A 231 3.40 15.77 -0.36
C ALA A 231 2.13 16.46 -0.91
N LEU A 232 1.02 16.39 -0.16
CA LEU A 232 -0.21 17.11 -0.46
C LEU A 232 -0.02 18.64 -0.35
N ALA A 233 0.67 19.11 0.69
CA ALA A 233 0.93 20.54 0.91
C ALA A 233 1.94 21.15 -0.09
N ALA A 234 2.86 20.33 -0.62
CA ALA A 234 3.88 20.77 -1.57
C ALA A 234 3.34 20.98 -3.01
N CYS A 235 2.06 20.70 -3.25
CA CYS A 235 1.44 20.90 -4.55
C CYS A 235 0.76 22.27 -4.58
N PRO A 236 1.24 23.24 -5.40
CA PRO A 236 0.51 24.48 -5.64
C PRO A 236 -0.85 24.19 -6.28
N PRO A 237 -1.84 25.08 -6.10
CA PRO A 237 -3.16 24.98 -6.71
C PRO A 237 -3.11 25.02 -8.25
#